data_AF-A0A1L9T7C5-F1
#
_entry.id   AF-A0A1L9T7C5-F1
#
_cell.length_a   1.000
_cell.length_b   1.000
_cell.length_c   1.000
_cell.angle_alpha   90.00
_cell.angle_beta   90.00
_cell.angle_gamma   90.00
#
_symmetry.space_group_name_H-M   'P 1'
#
loop_
_entity.id
_entity.type
_entity.pdbx_description
1 polymer ?
#
loop_
_entity_poly.entity_id
_entity_poly.type
_entity_poly.pdbx_seq_one_letter_code
_entity_poly.pdbx_strand_id
1 'polypeptide(L)'
;MEHQFFQPIPSLQIIICRCCKYGVHPREVATHLRVKHSIKPQECTRMAEAIQQWDHIIQEPHAVQIPRILQNPLPGIELHTNGMQCQQDPEHCQYITTHIKTMRKHWQQVHGWTQHRHSGFISSQEREEGMIGFQQSFRTVTWQQVFPTRKNSHLVHIQSCDPEPVEPPAPSTDREAMVAEIKAQAAADDQAAANQVIQAGDLQDANPWLQRTRWARYLAKVHPQDLLDVVATPGADKIDETSQATRVIWDTMEQLARRSQRTVQHCGSGIRMAAICTMPGQTPHTPLQAYIDEKSIQDHVRPWQQILVFITRTQTQWPWRGKQPIYIMTSRQRKTWQQLWQAAMQVAHGTVASPVPDDGRASPDPMEEPEEDSGFRVQVAGFIMTRVETACLEFCIKLLNQKIQVHEYKSALVCSMAVLGRGIKTWLDPDSYPPIISRVLKAEQGSWAGDTADDDLGLIIKDEGFAEGAPGGPIPSSPPSSMHSQDAAPISRISRHGRMPFQTGVDVMVGKFMVRGQHRPVEVLLDWRTYGLKVHYNTTAPGHVTWMGTERLLYKNLDFTMGQFRGMVHGLPVAGDPMGRVIR
;
A
#
# COMPACT_ATOMS: atom_id res chain seq x y z
N MET A 1 -51.33 43.65 10.02
CA MET A 1 -50.41 42.85 10.88
C MET A 1 -49.66 41.81 10.07
N GLU A 2 -50.32 41.19 9.09
CA GLU A 2 -49.78 40.36 8.02
C GLU A 2 -48.46 40.86 7.42
N HIS A 3 -48.32 42.15 7.08
CA HIS A 3 -47.06 42.71 6.56
C HIS A 3 -45.89 42.77 7.57
N GLN A 4 -46.16 42.63 8.88
CA GLN A 4 -45.12 42.54 9.92
C GLN A 4 -44.47 41.16 9.96
N PHE A 5 -45.19 40.11 9.57
CA PHE A 5 -44.69 38.73 9.57
C PHE A 5 -44.29 38.26 8.17
N PHE A 6 -45.01 38.67 7.14
CA PHE A 6 -44.79 38.23 5.78
C PHE A 6 -44.37 39.38 4.87
N GLN A 7 -43.45 39.08 3.97
CA GLN A 7 -43.01 39.96 2.90
C GLN A 7 -43.42 39.33 1.55
N PRO A 8 -44.26 40.01 0.75
CA PRO A 8 -44.55 39.55 -0.61
C PRO A 8 -43.33 39.76 -1.53
N ILE A 9 -43.12 38.82 -2.44
CA ILE A 9 -42.15 38.91 -3.53
C ILE A 9 -42.93 38.87 -4.85
N PRO A 10 -43.29 40.04 -5.41
CA PRO A 10 -44.14 40.11 -6.60
C PRO A 10 -43.54 39.40 -7.83
N SER A 11 -42.21 39.42 -7.98
CA SER A 11 -41.51 38.79 -9.12
C SER A 11 -41.67 37.27 -9.19
N LEU A 12 -41.90 36.62 -8.05
CA LEU A 12 -42.12 35.17 -7.95
C LEU A 12 -43.52 34.82 -7.48
N GLN A 13 -44.36 35.83 -7.18
CA GLN A 13 -45.73 35.68 -6.68
C GLN A 13 -45.82 34.79 -5.41
N ILE A 14 -44.83 34.91 -4.53
CA ILE A 14 -44.72 34.16 -3.27
C ILE A 14 -44.63 35.10 -2.06
N ILE A 15 -44.77 34.54 -0.86
CA ILE A 15 -44.56 35.24 0.41
C ILE A 15 -43.41 34.60 1.20
N ILE A 16 -42.62 35.44 1.86
CA ILE A 16 -41.51 35.04 2.73
C ILE A 16 -41.84 35.42 4.17
N CYS A 17 -41.65 34.48 5.11
CA CYS A 17 -41.73 34.80 6.53
C CYS A 17 -40.48 35.57 6.97
N ARG A 18 -40.65 36.79 7.48
CA ARG A 18 -39.55 37.66 7.93
C ARG A 18 -38.76 37.08 9.10
N CYS A 19 -39.41 36.29 9.96
CA CYS A 19 -38.81 35.66 11.13
C CYS A 19 -38.06 34.38 10.76
N CYS A 20 -38.65 33.53 9.92
CA CYS A 20 -38.09 32.23 9.56
C CYS A 20 -37.18 32.26 8.32
N LYS A 21 -37.15 33.37 7.57
CA LYS A 21 -36.28 33.59 6.40
C LYS A 21 -36.47 32.60 5.24
N TYR A 22 -37.68 32.06 5.10
CA TYR A 22 -38.05 31.17 3.99
C TYR A 22 -39.48 31.41 3.50
N GLY A 23 -39.76 30.93 2.30
CA GLY A 23 -41.05 31.00 1.62
C GLY A 23 -42.11 30.12 2.29
N VAL A 24 -43.31 30.67 2.47
CA VAL A 24 -44.47 29.94 3.05
C VAL A 24 -45.59 29.98 2.04
N HIS A 25 -46.26 28.85 1.78
CA HIS A 25 -47.43 28.87 0.91
C HIS A 25 -48.63 29.51 1.63
N PRO A 26 -49.49 30.29 0.96
CA PRO A 26 -50.66 30.92 1.58
C PRO A 26 -51.55 29.96 2.37
N ARG A 27 -51.80 28.76 1.83
CA ARG A 27 -52.55 27.69 2.50
C ARG A 27 -51.91 27.17 3.80
N GLU A 28 -50.60 27.36 3.95
CA GLU A 28 -49.82 26.90 5.11
C GLU A 28 -49.53 28.02 6.11
N VAL A 29 -50.01 29.24 5.88
CA VAL A 29 -49.77 30.39 6.77
C VAL A 29 -50.29 30.12 8.19
N ALA A 30 -51.54 29.70 8.33
CA ALA A 30 -52.15 29.49 9.64
C ALA A 30 -51.43 28.37 10.43
N THR A 31 -51.03 27.30 9.74
CA THR A 31 -50.28 26.19 10.37
C THR A 31 -48.86 26.60 10.72
N HIS A 32 -48.18 27.35 9.84
CA HIS A 32 -46.84 27.89 10.07
C HIS A 32 -46.81 28.84 11.27
N LEU A 33 -47.69 29.84 11.34
CA LEU A 33 -47.77 30.80 12.44
C LEU A 33 -48.02 30.11 13.79
N ARG A 34 -48.89 29.09 13.81
CA ARG A 34 -49.18 28.31 15.01
C ARG A 34 -47.97 27.49 15.49
N VAL A 35 -47.26 26.84 14.57
CA VAL A 35 -46.17 25.90 14.92
C VAL A 35 -44.84 26.62 15.15
N LYS A 36 -44.52 27.65 14.35
CA LYS A 36 -43.22 28.34 14.38
C LYS A 36 -43.22 29.63 15.18
N HIS A 37 -44.38 30.26 15.35
CA HIS A 37 -44.52 31.54 16.07
C HIS A 37 -45.48 31.49 17.26
N SER A 38 -46.13 30.35 17.52
CA SER A 38 -47.04 30.14 18.66
C SER A 38 -48.14 31.21 18.78
N ILE A 39 -48.61 31.74 17.65
CA ILE A 39 -49.67 32.76 17.61
C ILE A 39 -51.04 32.11 17.86
N LYS A 40 -51.96 32.86 18.47
CA LYS A 40 -53.30 32.38 18.82
C LYS A 40 -54.09 31.97 17.57
N PRO A 41 -54.89 30.88 17.61
CA PRO A 41 -55.59 30.37 16.44
C PRO A 41 -56.46 31.39 15.70
N GLN A 42 -57.19 32.24 16.42
CA GLN A 42 -58.05 33.28 15.82
C GLN A 42 -57.25 34.30 15.01
N GLU A 43 -56.08 34.72 15.50
CA GLU A 43 -55.19 35.66 14.81
C GLU A 43 -54.54 35.01 13.58
N CYS A 44 -54.14 33.74 13.69
CA CYS A 44 -53.62 32.94 12.57
C CYS A 44 -54.62 32.84 11.42
N THR A 45 -55.90 32.54 11.73
CA THR A 45 -56.96 32.45 10.71
C THR A 45 -57.18 33.79 10.03
N ARG A 46 -57.29 34.88 10.81
CA ARG A 46 -57.47 36.24 10.25
C ARG A 46 -56.31 36.65 9.34
N MET A 47 -55.08 36.32 9.70
CA MET A 47 -53.90 36.61 8.87
C MET A 47 -53.86 35.76 7.60
N ALA A 48 -54.27 34.49 7.67
CA ALA A 48 -54.35 33.62 6.50
C ALA A 48 -55.43 34.10 5.52
N GLU A 49 -56.60 34.51 6.01
CA GLU A 49 -57.68 35.09 5.19
C GLU A 49 -57.24 36.39 4.51
N ALA A 50 -56.52 37.27 5.23
CA ALA A 50 -55.99 38.51 4.65
C ALA A 50 -54.97 38.25 3.52
N ILE A 51 -54.12 37.23 3.66
CA ILE A 51 -53.13 36.84 2.63
C ILE A 51 -53.79 36.15 1.44
N GLN A 52 -54.92 35.48 1.63
CA GLN A 52 -55.70 34.91 0.52
C GLN A 52 -56.29 36.00 -0.40
N GLN A 53 -56.52 37.21 0.12
CA GLN A 53 -57.01 38.35 -0.66
C GLN A 53 -55.90 39.08 -1.45
N TRP A 54 -54.64 38.62 -1.41
CA TRP A 54 -53.56 39.26 -2.15
C TRP A 54 -53.56 38.81 -3.62
N ASP A 55 -53.95 39.73 -4.52
CA ASP A 55 -54.12 39.48 -5.96
C ASP A 55 -52.85 39.04 -6.71
N HIS A 56 -51.67 39.30 -6.15
CA HIS A 56 -50.38 39.04 -6.80
C HIS A 56 -49.64 37.81 -6.25
N ILE A 57 -50.31 36.95 -5.47
CA ILE A 57 -49.72 35.74 -4.87
C ILE A 57 -50.43 34.48 -5.34
N ILE A 58 -49.66 33.49 -5.77
CA ILE A 58 -50.20 32.18 -6.14
C ILE A 58 -50.64 31.44 -4.88
N GLN A 59 -51.93 31.12 -4.83
CA GLN A 59 -52.55 30.43 -3.68
C GLN A 59 -52.26 28.91 -3.70
N GLU A 60 -52.15 28.31 -4.89
CA GLU A 60 -51.91 26.87 -5.05
C GLU A 60 -50.42 26.50 -5.06
N PRO A 61 -49.93 25.66 -4.11
CA PRO A 61 -48.51 25.29 -4.04
C PRO A 61 -47.93 24.71 -5.33
N HIS A 62 -48.75 23.99 -6.12
CA HIS A 62 -48.31 23.31 -7.33
C HIS A 62 -48.09 24.24 -8.53
N ALA A 63 -48.75 25.41 -8.53
CA ALA A 63 -48.69 26.40 -9.60
C ALA A 63 -47.50 27.37 -9.44
N VAL A 64 -46.89 27.42 -8.24
CA VAL A 64 -45.66 28.18 -8.01
C VAL A 64 -44.53 27.55 -8.81
N GLN A 65 -43.84 28.35 -9.62
CA GLN A 65 -42.61 27.96 -10.30
C GLN A 65 -41.48 28.88 -9.85
N ILE A 66 -40.47 28.27 -9.23
CA ILE A 66 -39.25 28.98 -8.85
C ILE A 66 -38.20 28.69 -9.92
N PRO A 67 -37.63 29.72 -10.59
CA PRO A 67 -36.52 29.52 -11.52
C PRO A 67 -35.29 28.94 -10.81
N ARG A 68 -34.50 28.14 -11.53
CA ARG A 68 -33.22 27.62 -11.01
C ARG A 68 -32.12 28.67 -10.92
N ILE A 69 -32.28 29.78 -11.64
CA ILE A 69 -31.34 30.89 -11.71
C ILE A 69 -32.11 32.19 -11.49
N LEU A 70 -31.61 33.03 -10.59
CA LEU A 70 -32.07 34.40 -10.38
C LEU A 70 -30.88 35.35 -10.51
N GLN A 71 -31.12 36.53 -11.08
CA GLN A 71 -30.07 37.54 -11.18
C GLN A 71 -29.72 38.12 -9.82
N ASN A 72 -30.73 38.52 -9.04
CA ASN A 72 -30.55 39.22 -7.76
C ASN A 72 -31.05 38.35 -6.59
N PRO A 73 -30.43 38.46 -5.41
CA PRO A 73 -30.86 37.73 -4.22
C PRO A 73 -32.27 38.17 -3.80
N LEU A 74 -33.06 37.19 -3.36
CA LEU A 74 -34.37 37.42 -2.79
C LEU A 74 -34.24 38.05 -1.39
N PRO A 75 -34.90 39.20 -1.14
CA PRO A 75 -34.80 39.88 0.13
C PRO A 75 -35.45 39.03 1.23
N GLY A 76 -34.75 38.90 2.36
CA GLY A 76 -35.23 38.17 3.52
C GLY A 76 -34.93 36.67 3.55
N ILE A 77 -34.22 36.12 2.55
CA ILE A 77 -33.67 34.75 2.57
C ILE A 77 -32.16 34.82 2.71
N GLU A 78 -31.58 33.92 3.51
CA GLU A 78 -30.12 33.84 3.67
C GLU A 78 -29.42 33.45 2.37
N LEU A 79 -28.34 34.16 2.05
CA LEU A 79 -27.49 33.88 0.91
C LEU A 79 -26.34 32.97 1.34
N HIS A 80 -26.09 31.90 0.59
CA HIS A 80 -25.02 30.96 0.86
C HIS A 80 -24.04 30.88 -0.31
N THR A 81 -22.75 30.69 -0.03
CA THR A 81 -21.66 30.75 -1.03
C THR A 81 -21.06 29.39 -1.40
N ASN A 82 -21.53 28.31 -0.79
CA ASN A 82 -20.96 26.97 -0.90
C ASN A 82 -21.72 26.03 -1.85
N GLY A 83 -22.51 26.58 -2.79
CA GLY A 83 -23.27 25.76 -3.74
C GLY A 83 -22.32 25.18 -4.79
N MET A 84 -22.49 23.91 -5.15
CA MET A 84 -21.78 23.31 -6.28
C MET A 84 -22.76 23.17 -7.43
N GLN A 85 -22.52 23.88 -8.53
CA GLN A 85 -23.28 23.75 -9.78
C GLN A 85 -22.58 22.76 -10.71
N CYS A 86 -23.34 21.85 -11.31
CA CYS A 86 -22.83 20.90 -12.32
C CYS A 86 -22.25 21.65 -13.54
N GLN A 87 -21.13 21.16 -14.08
CA GLN A 87 -20.49 21.69 -15.30
C GLN A 87 -20.31 20.63 -16.39
N GLN A 88 -20.92 19.45 -16.25
CA GLN A 88 -20.81 18.39 -17.27
C GLN A 88 -21.57 18.72 -18.56
N ASP A 89 -22.66 19.48 -18.44
CA ASP A 89 -23.43 20.01 -19.57
C ASP A 89 -23.92 21.41 -19.19
N PRO A 90 -23.09 22.46 -19.36
CA PRO A 90 -23.41 23.81 -18.92
C PRO A 90 -24.66 24.39 -19.59
N GLU A 91 -25.02 23.91 -20.79
CA GLU A 91 -26.16 24.41 -21.56
C GLU A 91 -27.49 23.85 -21.05
N HIS A 92 -27.52 22.57 -20.64
CA HIS A 92 -28.76 21.90 -20.26
C HIS A 92 -28.86 21.53 -18.77
N CYS A 93 -27.75 21.54 -18.03
CA CYS A 93 -27.71 21.11 -16.63
C CYS A 93 -27.46 22.26 -15.65
N GLN A 94 -28.54 22.74 -15.05
CA GLN A 94 -28.52 23.76 -13.99
C GLN A 94 -28.72 23.13 -12.60
N TYR A 95 -28.18 21.92 -12.40
CA TYR A 95 -28.29 21.22 -11.12
C TYR A 95 -27.29 21.77 -10.09
N ILE A 96 -27.77 22.01 -8.87
CA ILE A 96 -26.97 22.56 -7.77
C ILE A 96 -27.19 21.72 -6.52
N THR A 97 -26.11 21.46 -5.79
CA THR A 97 -26.16 20.82 -4.48
C THR A 97 -25.05 21.32 -3.58
N THR A 98 -25.20 21.18 -2.27
CA THR A 98 -24.18 21.50 -1.26
C THR A 98 -23.32 20.29 -0.89
N HIS A 99 -23.70 19.08 -1.32
CA HIS A 99 -23.03 17.84 -0.91
C HIS A 99 -22.46 17.07 -2.09
N ILE A 100 -21.16 16.74 -2.02
CA ILE A 100 -20.46 16.08 -3.12
C ILE A 100 -20.98 14.68 -3.43
N LYS A 101 -21.46 13.95 -2.40
CA LYS A 101 -22.06 12.61 -2.59
C LYS A 101 -23.31 12.68 -3.48
N THR A 102 -24.11 13.73 -3.34
CA THR A 102 -25.30 13.97 -4.15
C THR A 102 -24.90 14.37 -5.57
N MET A 103 -23.86 15.19 -5.71
CA MET A 103 -23.34 15.58 -7.02
C MET A 103 -22.80 14.39 -7.80
N ARG A 104 -22.06 13.48 -7.16
CA ARG A 104 -21.57 12.25 -7.80
C ARG A 104 -22.70 11.35 -8.30
N LYS A 105 -23.77 11.20 -7.50
CA LYS A 105 -24.98 10.47 -7.94
C LYS A 105 -25.62 11.14 -9.14
N HIS A 106 -25.72 12.48 -9.12
CA HIS A 106 -26.26 13.24 -10.24
C HIS A 106 -25.43 13.06 -11.53
N TRP A 107 -24.10 13.18 -11.46
CA TRP A 107 -23.21 12.94 -12.60
C TRP A 107 -23.38 11.55 -13.19
N GLN A 108 -23.48 10.52 -12.33
CA GLN A 108 -23.67 9.14 -12.78
C GLN A 108 -25.04 8.91 -13.42
N GLN A 109 -26.11 9.46 -12.83
CA GLN A 109 -27.48 9.21 -13.28
C GLN A 109 -27.90 10.03 -14.50
N VAL A 110 -27.44 11.28 -14.59
CA VAL A 110 -27.86 12.23 -15.64
C VAL A 110 -26.85 12.28 -16.78
N HIS A 111 -25.54 12.23 -16.47
CA HIS A 111 -24.47 12.39 -17.46
C HIS A 111 -23.69 11.09 -17.73
N GLY A 112 -23.97 10.00 -17.00
CA GLY A 112 -23.16 8.77 -17.08
C GLY A 112 -21.71 8.96 -16.64
N TRP A 113 -21.37 10.09 -16.01
CA TRP A 113 -20.00 10.45 -15.68
C TRP A 113 -19.58 9.93 -14.31
N THR A 114 -18.36 9.40 -14.23
CA THR A 114 -17.73 8.96 -12.98
C THR A 114 -16.26 9.37 -12.96
N GLN A 115 -15.76 9.74 -11.78
CA GLN A 115 -14.38 10.17 -11.58
C GLN A 115 -13.36 9.07 -11.94
N HIS A 116 -13.77 7.81 -11.82
CA HIS A 116 -12.94 6.65 -12.15
C HIS A 116 -13.79 5.63 -12.91
N ARG A 117 -13.32 5.22 -14.10
CA ARG A 117 -14.04 4.27 -14.97
C ARG A 117 -14.12 2.84 -14.40
N HIS A 118 -13.20 2.47 -13.50
CA HIS A 118 -13.13 1.12 -12.93
C HIS A 118 -12.83 1.12 -11.42
N SER A 119 -13.44 0.15 -10.72
CA SER A 119 -13.11 -0.22 -9.33
C SER A 119 -11.89 -1.14 -9.35
N GLY A 120 -10.68 -0.57 -9.49
CA GLY A 120 -9.43 -1.33 -9.60
C GLY A 120 -8.19 -0.48 -9.33
N PHE A 121 -7.00 -1.02 -9.62
CA PHE A 121 -5.74 -0.31 -9.44
C PHE A 121 -5.57 0.74 -10.56
N ILE A 122 -5.84 2.00 -10.23
CA ILE A 122 -5.75 3.13 -11.15
C ILE A 122 -4.31 3.65 -11.17
N SER A 123 -3.75 3.84 -12.36
CA SER A 123 -2.40 4.38 -12.56
C SER A 123 -2.27 5.80 -12.00
N SER A 124 -1.04 6.26 -11.76
CA SER A 124 -0.81 7.64 -11.27
C SER A 124 -1.35 8.69 -12.24
N GLN A 125 -1.22 8.45 -13.54
CA GLN A 125 -1.70 9.35 -14.59
C GLN A 125 -3.24 9.41 -14.62
N GLU A 126 -3.92 8.26 -14.57
CA GLU A 126 -5.38 8.23 -14.52
C GLU A 126 -5.95 8.84 -13.22
N ARG A 127 -5.19 8.82 -12.11
CA ARG A 127 -5.57 9.54 -10.88
C ARG A 127 -5.48 11.04 -11.08
N GLU A 128 -4.43 11.52 -11.75
CA GLU A 128 -4.24 12.93 -12.05
C GLU A 128 -5.31 13.44 -13.02
N GLU A 129 -5.56 12.72 -14.12
CA GLU A 129 -6.64 13.00 -15.06
C GLU A 129 -8.02 12.95 -14.38
N GLY A 130 -8.25 11.99 -13.48
CA GLY A 130 -9.48 11.91 -12.69
C GLY A 130 -9.63 13.06 -11.68
N MET A 131 -8.54 13.59 -11.13
CA MET A 131 -8.56 14.77 -10.26
C MET A 131 -8.82 16.05 -11.06
N ILE A 132 -8.20 16.20 -12.23
CA ILE A 132 -8.43 17.32 -13.15
C ILE A 132 -9.88 17.33 -13.61
N GLY A 133 -10.39 16.18 -14.06
CA GLY A 133 -11.79 16.01 -14.45
C GLY A 133 -12.73 16.37 -13.30
N PHE A 134 -12.47 15.88 -12.08
CA PHE A 134 -13.27 16.20 -10.90
C PHE A 134 -13.31 17.70 -10.57
N GLN A 135 -12.20 18.41 -10.67
CA GLN A 135 -12.16 19.86 -10.43
C GLN A 135 -12.94 20.65 -11.49
N GLN A 136 -12.96 20.17 -12.74
CA GLN A 136 -13.69 20.80 -13.83
C GLN A 136 -15.19 20.42 -13.84
N SER A 137 -15.60 19.37 -13.13
CA SER A 137 -16.98 18.86 -13.14
C SER A 137 -18.00 19.72 -12.40
N PHE A 138 -17.57 20.66 -11.57
CA PHE A 138 -18.45 21.61 -10.90
C PHE A 138 -17.78 22.97 -10.72
N ARG A 139 -18.59 24.00 -10.53
CA ARG A 139 -18.14 25.32 -10.07
C ARG A 139 -18.85 25.70 -8.79
N THR A 140 -18.20 26.50 -7.96
CA THR A 140 -18.81 27.05 -6.75
C THR A 140 -19.67 28.26 -7.12
N VAL A 141 -20.91 28.27 -6.66
CA VAL A 141 -21.89 29.34 -6.92
C VAL A 141 -22.55 29.79 -5.64
N THR A 142 -23.05 31.04 -5.65
CA THR A 142 -23.93 31.49 -4.57
C THR A 142 -25.37 31.03 -4.80
N TRP A 143 -26.07 30.67 -3.72
CA TRP A 143 -27.41 30.11 -3.83
C TRP A 143 -28.31 30.53 -2.68
N GLN A 144 -29.62 30.47 -2.95
CA GLN A 144 -30.70 30.61 -1.97
C GLN A 144 -31.69 29.46 -2.14
N GLN A 145 -32.37 29.09 -1.05
CA GLN A 145 -33.46 28.11 -1.09
C GLN A 145 -34.74 28.79 -0.63
N VAL A 146 -35.73 28.84 -1.52
CA VAL A 146 -37.00 29.51 -1.25
C VAL A 146 -37.84 28.70 -0.27
N PHE A 147 -38.04 27.42 -0.53
CA PHE A 147 -38.84 26.53 0.31
C PHE A 147 -37.95 25.43 0.92
N PRO A 148 -37.96 25.20 2.24
CA PRO A 148 -37.08 24.22 2.86
C PRO A 148 -37.50 22.77 2.60
N THR A 149 -38.77 22.53 2.26
CA THR A 149 -39.33 21.17 2.03
C THR A 149 -40.33 21.18 0.87
N ARG A 150 -40.66 20.00 0.33
CA ARG A 150 -41.66 19.76 -0.75
C ARG A 150 -41.23 20.23 -2.15
N LYS A 151 -42.18 20.32 -3.08
CA LYS A 151 -41.98 20.82 -4.45
C LYS A 151 -41.45 22.26 -4.38
N ASN A 152 -40.51 22.62 -5.27
CA ASN A 152 -39.78 23.91 -5.26
C ASN A 152 -38.76 24.09 -4.11
N SER A 153 -38.35 23.00 -3.45
CA SER A 153 -37.23 23.03 -2.48
C SER A 153 -35.84 22.93 -3.11
N HIS A 154 -35.73 23.15 -4.42
CA HIS A 154 -34.45 23.13 -5.10
C HIS A 154 -33.63 24.39 -4.77
N LEU A 155 -32.32 24.29 -4.91
CA LEU A 155 -31.40 25.41 -4.72
C LEU A 155 -31.43 26.30 -5.96
N VAL A 156 -31.50 27.61 -5.74
CA VAL A 156 -31.56 28.63 -6.78
C VAL A 156 -30.23 29.36 -6.84
N HIS A 157 -29.59 29.39 -8.00
CA HIS A 157 -28.36 30.13 -8.26
C HIS A 157 -28.60 31.64 -8.27
N ILE A 158 -27.77 32.43 -7.58
CA ILE A 158 -27.81 33.90 -7.61
C ILE A 158 -26.61 34.45 -8.39
N GLN A 159 -26.81 34.86 -9.64
CA GLN A 159 -25.72 35.24 -10.54
C GLN A 159 -24.96 36.50 -10.09
N SER A 160 -25.66 37.55 -9.65
CA SER A 160 -25.02 38.83 -9.25
C SER A 160 -24.08 38.73 -8.05
N CYS A 161 -24.17 37.66 -7.28
CA CYS A 161 -23.42 37.46 -6.06
C CYS A 161 -22.38 36.34 -6.19
N ASP A 162 -22.27 35.72 -7.37
CA ASP A 162 -21.20 34.75 -7.59
C ASP A 162 -19.86 35.38 -7.22
N PRO A 163 -18.97 34.62 -6.54
CA PRO A 163 -17.59 35.06 -6.45
C PRO A 163 -17.14 35.33 -7.88
N GLU A 164 -16.69 36.56 -8.18
CA GLU A 164 -16.11 36.86 -9.49
C GLU A 164 -15.13 35.73 -9.82
N PRO A 165 -15.09 35.25 -11.08
CA PRO A 165 -13.97 34.47 -11.51
C PRO A 165 -12.76 35.30 -11.13
N VAL A 166 -12.01 34.85 -10.12
CA VAL A 166 -10.65 35.30 -9.96
C VAL A 166 -9.99 34.72 -11.21
N GLU A 167 -10.03 35.47 -12.31
CA GLU A 167 -9.07 35.29 -13.38
C GLU A 167 -7.75 35.17 -12.63
N PRO A 168 -7.03 34.03 -12.77
CA PRO A 168 -5.69 33.96 -12.21
C PRO A 168 -5.02 35.24 -12.70
N PRO A 169 -4.60 36.15 -11.79
CA PRO A 169 -4.13 37.46 -12.19
C PRO A 169 -3.13 37.23 -13.30
N ALA A 170 -3.35 37.88 -14.45
CA ALA A 170 -2.52 37.73 -15.63
C ALA A 170 -1.07 37.60 -15.16
N PRO A 171 -0.35 36.52 -15.50
CA PRO A 171 0.90 36.15 -14.84
C PRO A 171 1.81 37.37 -14.87
N SER A 172 1.90 38.06 -13.73
CA SER A 172 2.91 39.06 -13.55
C SER A 172 4.21 38.29 -13.59
N THR A 173 5.15 38.79 -14.35
CA THR A 173 6.49 38.21 -14.47
C THR A 173 7.09 37.96 -13.07
N ASP A 174 6.67 38.75 -12.07
CA ASP A 174 7.00 38.61 -10.65
C ASP A 174 6.41 37.36 -9.96
N ARG A 175 5.16 36.93 -10.26
CA ARG A 175 4.60 35.69 -9.66
C ARG A 175 5.21 34.44 -10.28
N GLU A 176 5.48 34.44 -11.58
CA GLU A 176 6.21 33.35 -12.22
C GLU A 176 7.66 33.29 -11.74
N ALA A 177 8.32 34.45 -11.59
CA ALA A 177 9.65 34.53 -10.99
C ALA A 177 9.65 34.03 -9.55
N MET A 178 8.68 34.42 -8.72
CA MET A 178 8.56 33.96 -7.33
C MET A 178 8.26 32.45 -7.25
N VAL A 179 7.37 31.91 -8.08
CA VAL A 179 7.11 30.47 -8.13
C VAL A 179 8.32 29.70 -8.68
N ALA A 180 9.01 30.23 -9.66
CA ALA A 180 10.25 29.66 -10.20
C ALA A 180 11.37 29.70 -9.15
N GLU A 181 11.46 30.77 -8.37
CA GLU A 181 12.42 30.92 -7.27
C GLU A 181 12.09 29.99 -6.11
N ILE A 182 10.83 29.83 -5.73
CA ILE A 182 10.40 28.83 -4.73
C ILE A 182 10.71 27.42 -5.23
N LYS A 183 10.44 27.12 -6.51
CA LYS A 183 10.79 25.81 -7.10
C LYS A 183 12.30 25.60 -7.18
N ALA A 184 13.06 26.64 -7.52
CA ALA A 184 14.52 26.59 -7.59
C ALA A 184 15.13 26.45 -6.20
N GLN A 185 14.60 27.14 -5.19
CA GLN A 185 15.00 27.00 -3.80
C GLN A 185 14.63 25.61 -3.28
N ALA A 186 13.42 25.11 -3.54
CA ALA A 186 13.05 23.75 -3.18
C ALA A 186 13.91 22.70 -3.89
N ALA A 187 14.28 22.93 -5.15
CA ALA A 187 15.20 22.05 -5.88
C ALA A 187 16.63 22.13 -5.33
N ALA A 188 17.10 23.32 -4.94
CA ALA A 188 18.40 23.52 -4.32
C ALA A 188 18.46 22.90 -2.92
N ASP A 189 17.38 23.03 -2.14
CA ASP A 189 17.21 22.39 -0.83
C ASP A 189 17.13 20.86 -0.97
N ASP A 190 16.38 20.35 -1.97
CA ASP A 190 16.33 18.92 -2.30
C ASP A 190 17.72 18.41 -2.72
N GLN A 191 18.48 19.18 -3.50
CA GLN A 191 19.83 18.81 -3.95
C GLN A 191 20.86 18.89 -2.81
N ALA A 192 20.74 19.88 -1.92
CA ALA A 192 21.54 19.99 -0.71
C ALA A 192 21.25 18.84 0.27
N ALA A 193 19.98 18.46 0.43
CA ALA A 193 19.57 17.30 1.22
C ALA A 193 20.00 15.96 0.58
N ALA A 194 19.98 15.85 -0.75
CA ALA A 194 20.42 14.66 -1.47
C ALA A 194 21.94 14.42 -1.35
N ASN A 195 22.72 15.51 -1.24
CA ASN A 195 24.18 15.45 -1.04
C ASN A 195 24.58 15.30 0.44
N GLN A 196 23.64 15.39 1.37
CA GLN A 196 23.91 15.11 2.78
C GLN A 196 23.93 13.61 3.05
N VAL A 197 25.00 13.19 3.72
CA VAL A 197 25.15 11.82 4.19
C VAL A 197 24.16 11.55 5.33
N ILE A 198 23.64 10.33 5.44
CA ILE A 198 22.72 9.95 6.52
C ILE A 198 23.37 10.25 7.87
N GLN A 199 22.76 11.16 8.62
CA GLN A 199 23.17 11.44 9.99
C GLN A 199 22.65 10.35 10.92
N ALA A 200 23.44 10.00 11.93
CA ALA A 200 22.93 9.14 13.00
C ALA A 200 21.81 9.91 13.70
N GLY A 201 20.57 9.40 13.62
CA GLY A 201 19.46 9.98 14.38
C GLY A 201 19.76 9.94 15.87
N ASP A 202 19.51 11.04 16.57
CA ASP A 202 19.55 11.10 18.02
C ASP A 202 18.50 10.15 18.62
N LEU A 203 18.70 9.71 19.87
CA LEU A 203 17.70 8.91 20.60
C LEU A 203 16.34 9.61 20.76
N GLN A 204 16.26 10.90 20.40
CA GLN A 204 15.07 11.75 20.40
C GLN A 204 14.48 11.98 18.99
N ASP A 205 14.80 11.14 18.00
CA ASP A 205 14.22 11.24 16.65
C ASP A 205 12.68 11.24 16.73
N ALA A 206 12.00 12.26 16.21
CA ALA A 206 10.55 12.44 16.41
C ALA A 206 9.71 11.32 15.76
N ASN A 207 10.32 10.49 14.90
CA ASN A 207 9.66 9.38 14.21
C ASN A 207 9.77 8.05 15.01
N PRO A 208 8.66 7.54 15.59
CA PRO A 208 8.67 6.29 16.35
C PRO A 208 9.15 5.08 15.53
N TRP A 209 8.94 5.11 14.22
CA TRP A 209 9.42 4.07 13.29
C TRP A 209 10.95 4.00 13.25
N LEU A 210 11.62 5.14 13.07
CA LEU A 210 13.08 5.22 13.00
C LEU A 210 13.72 4.96 14.37
N GLN A 211 13.04 5.29 15.48
CA GLN A 211 13.47 4.88 16.81
C GLN A 211 13.45 3.36 16.99
N ARG A 212 12.37 2.69 16.54
CA ARG A 212 12.23 1.24 16.69
C ARG A 212 13.18 0.47 15.79
N THR A 213 13.31 0.87 14.53
CA THR A 213 14.18 0.19 13.57
C THR A 213 15.63 0.57 13.78
N ARG A 214 15.95 1.82 14.13
CA ARG A 214 17.32 2.37 14.22
C ARG A 214 18.04 2.41 12.87
N TRP A 215 17.32 2.47 11.75
CA TRP A 215 17.93 2.54 10.42
C TRP A 215 18.87 3.73 10.25
N ALA A 216 18.45 4.92 10.69
CA ALA A 216 19.27 6.13 10.62
C ALA A 216 20.61 5.97 11.36
N ARG A 217 20.61 5.28 12.51
CA ARG A 217 21.83 4.99 13.26
C ARG A 217 22.69 3.91 12.59
N TYR A 218 22.08 2.85 12.07
CA TYR A 218 22.81 1.76 11.42
C TYR A 218 23.48 2.22 10.12
N LEU A 219 22.75 2.95 9.28
CA LEU A 219 23.19 3.47 7.98
C LEU A 219 23.81 4.87 8.08
N ALA A 220 24.14 5.31 9.30
CA ALA A 220 24.84 6.56 9.50
C ALA A 220 26.14 6.59 8.70
N LYS A 221 26.39 7.73 8.06
CA LYS A 221 27.54 7.99 7.19
C LYS A 221 27.51 7.27 5.82
N VAL A 222 26.40 6.62 5.46
CA VAL A 222 26.18 6.10 4.10
C VAL A 222 25.48 7.17 3.26
N HIS A 223 25.90 7.33 2.00
CA HIS A 223 25.29 8.30 1.09
C HIS A 223 23.88 7.82 0.67
N PRO A 224 22.81 8.63 0.78
CA PRO A 224 21.45 8.21 0.45
C PRO A 224 21.30 7.65 -0.96
N GLN A 225 21.95 8.29 -1.93
CA GLN A 225 21.92 7.83 -3.33
C GLN A 225 22.60 6.46 -3.51
N ASP A 226 23.64 6.14 -2.75
CA ASP A 226 24.29 4.82 -2.85
C ASP A 226 23.34 3.70 -2.41
N LEU A 227 22.46 3.97 -1.44
CA LEU A 227 21.43 3.01 -1.00
C LEU A 227 20.36 2.76 -2.06
N LEU A 228 20.05 3.76 -2.89
CA LEU A 228 19.10 3.62 -4.00
C LEU A 228 19.77 2.93 -5.20
N ASP A 229 20.98 3.36 -5.54
CA ASP A 229 21.73 2.84 -6.69
C ASP A 229 22.09 1.35 -6.47
N VAL A 230 22.45 0.95 -5.23
CA VAL A 230 22.85 -0.44 -4.93
C VAL A 230 21.69 -1.43 -5.04
N VAL A 231 20.43 -1.01 -4.90
CA VAL A 231 19.24 -1.88 -5.09
C VAL A 231 18.56 -1.68 -6.44
N ALA A 232 19.06 -0.75 -7.26
CA ALA A 232 18.45 -0.44 -8.56
C ALA A 232 18.49 -1.64 -9.51
N THR A 233 17.44 -1.78 -10.34
CA THR A 233 17.36 -2.83 -11.35
C THR A 233 18.64 -2.88 -12.20
N PRO A 234 19.27 -4.05 -12.41
CA PRO A 234 20.41 -4.18 -13.30
C PRO A 234 20.02 -3.78 -14.73
N GLY A 235 20.78 -2.83 -15.31
CA GLY A 235 20.54 -2.34 -16.67
C GLY A 235 20.88 -3.40 -17.73
N ALA A 236 20.14 -3.40 -18.84
CA ALA A 236 20.31 -4.36 -19.93
C ALA A 236 21.56 -4.09 -20.80
N ASP A 237 22.07 -2.86 -20.80
CA ASP A 237 23.06 -2.38 -21.78
C ASP A 237 24.51 -2.41 -21.28
N LYS A 238 24.77 -2.89 -20.06
CA LYS A 238 26.14 -2.97 -19.52
C LYS A 238 26.82 -4.26 -19.96
N ILE A 239 27.95 -4.12 -20.66
CA ILE A 239 28.72 -5.22 -21.26
C ILE A 239 29.51 -6.00 -20.19
N ASP A 240 29.70 -5.47 -18.98
CA ASP A 240 30.55 -6.10 -17.98
C ASP A 240 29.95 -7.42 -17.44
N GLU A 241 30.81 -8.44 -17.31
CA GLU A 241 30.44 -9.80 -16.91
C GLU A 241 29.75 -9.83 -15.54
N THR A 242 30.11 -8.91 -14.63
CA THR A 242 29.54 -8.82 -13.29
C THR A 242 28.08 -8.31 -13.35
N SER A 243 27.79 -7.31 -14.18
CA SER A 243 26.43 -6.82 -14.42
C SER A 243 25.57 -7.87 -15.10
N GLN A 244 26.11 -8.62 -16.07
CA GLN A 244 25.40 -9.72 -16.72
C GLN A 244 25.07 -10.85 -15.73
N ALA A 245 26.03 -11.29 -14.92
CA ALA A 245 25.77 -12.29 -13.87
C ALA A 245 24.76 -11.77 -12.82
N THR A 246 24.84 -10.49 -12.45
CA THR A 246 23.85 -9.84 -11.56
C THR A 246 22.45 -9.86 -12.17
N ARG A 247 22.36 -9.65 -13.50
CA ARG A 247 21.10 -9.73 -14.24
C ARG A 247 20.54 -11.14 -14.26
N VAL A 248 21.39 -12.16 -14.46
CA VAL A 248 20.98 -13.56 -14.35
C VAL A 248 20.38 -13.86 -12.97
N ILE A 249 20.99 -13.40 -11.88
CA ILE A 249 20.43 -13.59 -10.52
C ILE A 249 19.07 -12.91 -10.38
N TRP A 250 18.94 -11.68 -10.90
CA TRP A 250 17.66 -10.94 -10.90
C TRP A 250 16.55 -11.71 -11.62
N ASP A 251 16.82 -12.20 -12.84
CA ASP A 251 15.85 -12.92 -13.66
C ASP A 251 15.57 -14.33 -13.08
N THR A 252 16.57 -14.98 -12.48
CA THR A 252 16.42 -16.28 -11.79
C THR A 252 15.42 -16.17 -10.64
N MET A 253 15.49 -15.10 -9.83
CA MET A 253 14.53 -14.90 -8.74
C MET A 253 13.10 -14.72 -9.25
N GLU A 254 12.91 -14.06 -10.40
CA GLU A 254 11.61 -13.95 -11.06
C GLU A 254 11.09 -15.33 -11.50
N GLN A 255 11.95 -16.16 -12.09
CA GLN A 255 11.61 -17.53 -12.47
C GLN A 255 11.21 -18.38 -11.26
N LEU A 256 11.98 -18.30 -10.17
CA LEU A 256 11.63 -18.95 -8.90
C LEU A 256 10.26 -18.51 -8.37
N ALA A 257 9.98 -17.20 -8.40
CA ALA A 257 8.68 -16.69 -8.00
C ALA A 257 7.56 -17.23 -8.90
N ARG A 258 7.71 -17.25 -10.22
CA ARG A 258 6.71 -17.83 -11.14
C ARG A 258 6.47 -19.32 -10.88
N ARG A 259 7.54 -20.08 -10.61
CA ARG A 259 7.45 -21.50 -10.23
C ARG A 259 6.69 -21.67 -8.93
N SER A 260 7.04 -20.90 -7.92
CA SER A 260 6.35 -20.87 -6.63
C SER A 260 4.84 -20.66 -6.77
N GLN A 261 4.41 -19.80 -7.71
CA GLN A 261 2.99 -19.53 -7.92
C GLN A 261 2.27 -20.70 -8.59
N ARG A 262 2.86 -21.29 -9.63
CA ARG A 262 2.32 -22.51 -10.28
C ARG A 262 2.13 -23.61 -9.24
N THR A 263 3.14 -23.81 -8.42
CA THR A 263 3.10 -24.73 -7.31
C THR A 263 1.94 -24.45 -6.34
N VAL A 264 1.78 -23.22 -5.86
CA VAL A 264 0.65 -22.84 -4.96
C VAL A 264 -0.71 -23.05 -5.62
N GLN A 265 -0.84 -22.86 -6.94
CA GLN A 265 -2.08 -23.13 -7.68
C GLN A 265 -2.46 -24.63 -7.64
N HIS A 266 -1.47 -25.52 -7.66
CA HIS A 266 -1.67 -26.97 -7.66
C HIS A 266 -1.69 -27.60 -6.26
N CYS A 267 -1.25 -26.90 -5.20
CA CYS A 267 -1.30 -27.41 -3.83
C CYS A 267 -2.72 -27.46 -3.25
N GLY A 268 -3.02 -28.52 -2.49
CA GLY A 268 -4.25 -28.63 -1.72
C GLY A 268 -4.40 -27.54 -0.63
N SER A 269 -5.65 -27.25 -0.23
CA SER A 269 -5.95 -26.19 0.74
C SER A 269 -5.19 -26.35 2.07
N GLY A 270 -5.04 -27.57 2.57
CA GLY A 270 -4.32 -27.85 3.83
C GLY A 270 -2.87 -27.39 3.81
N ILE A 271 -2.13 -27.68 2.74
CA ILE A 271 -0.74 -27.27 2.54
C ILE A 271 -0.63 -25.74 2.52
N ARG A 272 -1.55 -25.07 1.80
CA ARG A 272 -1.59 -23.61 1.69
C ARG A 272 -1.94 -22.92 3.01
N MET A 273 -2.65 -23.61 3.89
CA MET A 273 -2.95 -23.13 5.25
C MET A 273 -1.74 -23.31 6.17
N ALA A 274 -1.05 -24.45 6.08
CA ALA A 274 0.16 -24.70 6.85
C ALA A 274 1.28 -23.69 6.51
N ALA A 275 1.46 -23.37 5.23
CA ALA A 275 2.52 -22.48 4.73
C ALA A 275 2.50 -21.05 5.31
N ILE A 276 1.36 -20.58 5.83
CA ILE A 276 1.19 -19.20 6.33
C ILE A 276 1.16 -19.12 7.87
N CYS A 277 1.34 -20.23 8.57
CA CYS A 277 1.34 -20.24 10.03
C CYS A 277 2.55 -19.46 10.58
N THR A 278 2.28 -18.55 11.52
CA THR A 278 3.32 -17.72 12.17
C THR A 278 3.47 -17.98 13.67
N MET A 279 2.53 -18.74 14.24
CA MET A 279 2.54 -19.17 15.63
C MET A 279 2.33 -20.69 15.73
N PRO A 280 2.91 -21.36 16.74
CA PRO A 280 2.66 -22.79 16.96
C PRO A 280 1.17 -23.05 17.18
N GLY A 281 0.60 -24.04 16.49
CA GLY A 281 -0.80 -24.45 16.66
C GLY A 281 -1.84 -23.46 16.09
N GLN A 282 -1.41 -22.40 15.39
CA GLN A 282 -2.34 -21.48 14.72
C GLN A 282 -3.03 -22.20 13.54
N THR A 283 -4.35 -22.03 13.42
CA THR A 283 -5.10 -22.37 12.21
C THR A 283 -5.53 -21.08 11.50
N PRO A 284 -4.79 -20.64 10.47
CA PRO A 284 -5.20 -19.52 9.62
C PRO A 284 -6.61 -19.75 9.07
N HIS A 285 -7.33 -18.69 8.71
CA HIS A 285 -8.68 -18.81 8.13
C HIS A 285 -8.70 -18.64 6.60
N THR A 286 -7.60 -18.18 6.00
CA THR A 286 -7.50 -17.92 4.57
C THR A 286 -6.24 -18.59 4.04
N PRO A 287 -6.33 -19.54 3.08
CA PRO A 287 -5.16 -20.23 2.56
C PRO A 287 -4.24 -19.27 1.80
N LEU A 288 -2.96 -19.62 1.66
CA LEU A 288 -2.06 -18.96 0.72
C LEU A 288 -2.70 -18.95 -0.67
N GLN A 289 -2.88 -17.75 -1.23
CA GLN A 289 -3.42 -17.58 -2.57
C GLN A 289 -2.30 -17.25 -3.55
N ALA A 290 -2.29 -17.95 -4.68
CA ALA A 290 -1.47 -17.60 -5.82
C ALA A 290 -1.89 -16.23 -6.37
N TYR A 291 -0.95 -15.47 -6.91
CA TYR A 291 -1.27 -14.20 -7.56
C TYR A 291 -2.08 -14.42 -8.84
N ILE A 292 -2.99 -13.48 -9.12
CA ILE A 292 -3.96 -13.58 -10.22
C ILE A 292 -3.31 -13.17 -11.54
N ASP A 293 -2.47 -12.14 -11.52
CA ASP A 293 -1.91 -11.52 -12.72
C ASP A 293 -0.38 -11.43 -12.68
N GLU A 294 0.20 -11.32 -13.87
CA GLU A 294 1.64 -11.30 -14.10
C GLU A 294 2.35 -10.12 -13.42
N LYS A 295 1.70 -8.96 -13.46
CA LYS A 295 2.23 -7.75 -12.83
C LYS A 295 2.28 -7.88 -11.31
N SER A 296 1.27 -8.53 -10.71
CA SER A 296 1.30 -8.88 -9.29
C SER A 296 2.49 -9.78 -8.95
N ILE A 297 2.85 -10.77 -9.78
CA ILE A 297 4.04 -11.61 -9.53
C ILE A 297 5.30 -10.74 -9.50
N GLN A 298 5.45 -9.85 -10.49
CA GLN A 298 6.59 -8.93 -10.60
C GLN A 298 6.69 -7.97 -9.42
N ASP A 299 5.59 -7.36 -8.99
CA ASP A 299 5.58 -6.43 -7.86
C ASP A 299 5.94 -7.14 -6.54
N HIS A 300 5.58 -8.41 -6.39
CA HIS A 300 5.82 -9.19 -5.17
C HIS A 300 7.22 -9.82 -5.12
N VAL A 301 7.84 -10.12 -6.27
CA VAL A 301 9.22 -10.62 -6.32
C VAL A 301 10.27 -9.51 -6.21
N ARG A 302 9.90 -8.27 -6.59
CA ARG A 302 10.82 -7.13 -6.64
C ARG A 302 11.64 -6.90 -5.36
N PRO A 303 11.08 -6.97 -4.15
CA PRO A 303 11.89 -6.84 -2.93
C PRO A 303 12.98 -7.90 -2.79
N TRP A 304 12.71 -9.15 -3.17
CA TRP A 304 13.70 -10.23 -3.17
C TRP A 304 14.79 -10.02 -4.21
N GLN A 305 14.41 -9.59 -5.42
CA GLN A 305 15.38 -9.20 -6.44
C GLN A 305 16.31 -8.09 -5.95
N GLN A 306 15.76 -7.08 -5.28
CA GLN A 306 16.56 -5.99 -4.70
C GLN A 306 17.48 -6.46 -3.56
N ILE A 307 17.03 -7.39 -2.71
CA ILE A 307 17.86 -8.03 -1.66
C ILE A 307 19.05 -8.75 -2.30
N LEU A 308 18.80 -9.60 -3.29
CA LEU A 308 19.84 -10.39 -3.95
C LEU A 308 20.84 -9.49 -4.71
N VAL A 309 20.36 -8.45 -5.38
CA VAL A 309 21.23 -7.48 -6.06
C VAL A 309 22.06 -6.66 -5.08
N PHE A 310 21.48 -6.24 -3.95
CA PHE A 310 22.24 -5.58 -2.87
C PHE A 310 23.38 -6.46 -2.37
N ILE A 311 23.10 -7.73 -2.07
CA ILE A 311 24.12 -8.68 -1.63
C ILE A 311 25.15 -8.86 -2.74
N THR A 312 24.73 -9.04 -3.98
CA THR A 312 25.64 -9.21 -5.13
C THR A 312 26.61 -8.04 -5.23
N ARG A 313 26.11 -6.81 -5.29
CA ARG A 313 26.92 -5.60 -5.44
C ARG A 313 27.84 -5.35 -4.25
N THR A 314 27.40 -5.64 -3.03
CA THR A 314 28.27 -5.55 -1.84
C THR A 314 29.36 -6.62 -1.82
N GLN A 315 29.16 -7.76 -2.48
CA GLN A 315 30.17 -8.81 -2.61
C GLN A 315 31.11 -8.63 -3.82
N THR A 316 30.72 -7.88 -4.87
CA THR A 316 31.46 -7.78 -6.14
C THR A 316 32.15 -6.43 -6.39
N GLN A 317 32.51 -5.70 -5.32
CA GLN A 317 33.11 -4.34 -5.36
C GLN A 317 32.21 -3.29 -6.00
N TRP A 318 31.31 -2.72 -5.20
CA TRP A 318 30.48 -1.58 -5.60
C TRP A 318 31.18 -0.24 -5.31
N PRO A 319 31.10 0.76 -6.21
CA PRO A 319 31.72 2.07 -6.02
C PRO A 319 30.92 2.94 -5.04
N TRP A 320 31.09 2.70 -3.74
CA TRP A 320 30.50 3.53 -2.69
C TRP A 320 31.12 4.93 -2.69
N ARG A 321 30.28 5.98 -2.65
CA ARG A 321 30.71 7.38 -2.49
C ARG A 321 31.16 7.67 -1.06
N GLY A 322 30.74 6.84 -0.10
CA GLY A 322 31.08 6.96 1.31
C GLY A 322 31.22 5.61 2.00
N LYS A 323 30.68 5.49 3.21
CA LYS A 323 30.71 4.24 3.97
C LYS A 323 29.75 3.22 3.33
N GLN A 324 30.15 1.94 3.30
CA GLN A 324 29.25 0.84 2.95
C GLN A 324 28.51 0.27 4.18
N PRO A 325 27.27 -0.25 4.03
CA PRO A 325 26.60 -1.03 5.06
C PRO A 325 27.40 -2.27 5.45
N ILE A 326 27.43 -2.62 6.74
CA ILE A 326 28.25 -3.73 7.26
C ILE A 326 27.34 -4.82 7.80
N TYR A 327 27.41 -6.00 7.20
CA TYR A 327 26.72 -7.21 7.64
C TYR A 327 27.69 -8.40 7.65
N ILE A 328 27.27 -9.51 8.27
CA ILE A 328 28.08 -10.73 8.39
C ILE A 328 27.34 -11.89 7.72
N MET A 329 28.03 -12.58 6.81
CA MET A 329 27.59 -13.87 6.29
C MET A 329 28.21 -15.01 7.07
N THR A 330 27.40 -16.00 7.42
CA THR A 330 27.87 -17.28 7.95
C THR A 330 28.68 -18.05 6.90
N SER A 331 29.51 -18.99 7.32
CA SER A 331 30.27 -19.85 6.39
C SER A 331 29.36 -20.58 5.40
N ARG A 332 28.19 -21.02 5.87
CA ARG A 332 27.17 -21.67 5.02
C ARG A 332 26.59 -20.71 3.98
N GLN A 333 26.22 -19.50 4.38
CA GLN A 333 25.73 -18.47 3.45
C GLN A 333 26.79 -18.06 2.43
N ARG A 334 28.06 -17.97 2.84
CA ARG A 334 29.17 -17.65 1.92
C ARG A 334 29.38 -18.76 0.90
N LYS A 335 29.31 -20.03 1.30
CA LYS A 335 29.40 -21.18 0.40
C LYS A 335 28.27 -21.18 -0.63
N THR A 336 27.02 -21.04 -0.20
CA THR A 336 25.88 -21.03 -1.12
C THR A 336 25.85 -19.78 -2.00
N TRP A 337 26.29 -18.63 -1.50
CA TRP A 337 26.53 -17.43 -2.31
C TRP A 337 27.54 -17.68 -3.43
N GLN A 338 28.69 -18.27 -3.11
CA GLN A 338 29.72 -18.58 -4.11
C GLN A 338 29.20 -19.55 -5.19
N GLN A 339 28.41 -20.55 -4.80
CA GLN A 339 27.78 -21.48 -5.74
C GLN A 339 26.77 -20.77 -6.67
N LEU A 340 25.93 -19.88 -6.11
CA LEU A 340 25.01 -19.05 -6.90
C LEU A 340 25.77 -18.14 -7.87
N TRP A 341 26.81 -17.45 -7.38
CA TRP A 341 27.61 -16.54 -8.19
C TRP A 341 28.30 -17.26 -9.35
N GLN A 342 28.91 -18.42 -9.10
CA GLN A 342 29.52 -19.25 -10.14
C GLN A 342 28.51 -19.73 -11.19
N ALA A 343 27.33 -20.20 -10.75
CA ALA A 343 26.27 -20.63 -11.66
C ALA A 343 25.76 -19.47 -12.52
N ALA A 344 25.57 -18.28 -11.93
CA ALA A 344 25.15 -17.09 -12.66
C ALA A 344 26.18 -16.62 -13.69
N MET A 345 27.48 -16.65 -13.34
CA MET A 345 28.55 -16.35 -14.28
C MET A 345 28.56 -17.34 -15.45
N GLN A 346 28.42 -18.65 -15.20
CA GLN A 346 28.39 -19.66 -16.27
C GLN A 346 27.27 -19.40 -17.29
N VAL A 347 26.09 -19.02 -16.81
CA VAL A 347 24.95 -18.65 -17.66
C VAL A 347 25.24 -17.35 -18.43
N ALA A 348 25.82 -16.35 -17.78
CA ALA A 348 26.20 -15.09 -18.42
C ALA A 348 27.24 -15.27 -19.55
N HIS A 349 28.20 -16.18 -19.37
CA HIS A 349 29.20 -16.53 -20.39
C HIS A 349 28.65 -17.42 -21.53
N GLY A 350 27.34 -17.72 -21.55
CA GLY A 350 26.73 -18.56 -22.58
C GLY A 350 27.21 -20.02 -22.56
N THR A 351 27.82 -20.47 -21.47
CA THR A 351 28.21 -21.88 -21.31
C THR A 351 26.95 -22.65 -20.93
N VAL A 352 26.30 -23.26 -21.93
CA VAL A 352 25.06 -24.01 -21.77
C VAL A 352 25.17 -24.95 -20.57
N ALA A 353 24.33 -24.72 -19.56
CA ALA A 353 24.08 -25.68 -18.51
C ALA A 353 23.45 -26.92 -19.16
N SER A 354 24.27 -27.94 -19.40
CA SER A 354 23.77 -29.27 -19.67
C SER A 354 22.85 -29.68 -18.52
N PRO A 355 21.66 -30.26 -18.77
CA PRO A 355 20.95 -30.99 -17.74
C PRO A 355 21.90 -32.04 -17.16
N VAL A 356 21.81 -32.27 -15.86
CA VAL A 356 22.61 -33.25 -15.09
C VAL A 356 22.97 -34.49 -15.93
N PRO A 357 24.24 -34.93 -15.99
CA PRO A 357 24.56 -36.22 -16.60
C PRO A 357 23.82 -37.29 -15.82
N ASP A 358 22.88 -37.96 -16.48
CA ASP A 358 22.26 -39.18 -15.99
C ASP A 358 23.34 -40.27 -15.96
N ASP A 359 23.92 -40.49 -14.78
CA ASP A 359 24.82 -41.61 -14.54
C ASP A 359 24.02 -42.93 -14.59
N GLY A 360 23.90 -43.47 -15.80
CA GLY A 360 23.93 -44.91 -16.03
C GLY A 360 22.60 -45.59 -16.35
N ARG A 361 22.57 -46.07 -17.61
CA ARG A 361 21.84 -47.22 -18.19
C ARG A 361 20.54 -46.89 -18.94
N ALA A 362 20.66 -46.80 -20.26
CA ALA A 362 20.01 -47.73 -21.19
C ALA A 362 20.57 -47.52 -22.60
N SER A 363 21.13 -48.58 -23.19
CA SER A 363 21.27 -48.66 -24.65
C SER A 363 19.87 -48.60 -25.28
N PRO A 364 19.67 -47.89 -26.40
CA PRO A 364 18.37 -47.88 -27.06
C PRO A 364 18.22 -49.15 -27.90
N ASP A 365 17.35 -50.07 -27.47
CA ASP A 365 16.78 -51.08 -28.36
C ASP A 365 15.80 -50.39 -29.33
N PRO A 366 15.93 -50.57 -30.65
CA PRO A 366 15.13 -49.86 -31.63
C PRO A 366 13.87 -50.66 -31.99
N MET A 367 12.82 -50.59 -31.18
CA MET A 367 11.42 -50.83 -31.60
C MET A 367 10.49 -50.70 -30.41
N GLU A 368 9.81 -49.55 -30.27
CA GLU A 368 8.47 -49.48 -29.70
C GLU A 368 7.85 -48.13 -30.12
N GLU A 369 6.62 -48.21 -30.61
CA GLU A 369 5.86 -47.13 -31.25
C GLU A 369 5.48 -46.00 -30.26
N PRO A 370 5.24 -44.77 -30.73
CA PRO A 370 4.99 -43.64 -29.84
C PRO A 370 3.54 -43.66 -29.35
N GLU A 371 3.31 -44.15 -28.12
CA GLU A 371 2.06 -43.91 -27.40
C GLU A 371 2.04 -42.48 -26.80
N GLU A 372 0.85 -41.89 -26.84
CA GLU A 372 0.50 -40.48 -26.61
C GLU A 372 0.67 -39.99 -25.15
N ASP A 373 1.85 -40.08 -24.53
CA ASP A 373 2.12 -39.53 -23.18
C ASP A 373 2.95 -38.22 -23.20
N SER A 374 2.70 -37.39 -24.21
CA SER A 374 3.37 -36.08 -24.36
C SER A 374 2.89 -35.04 -23.34
N GLY A 375 1.70 -35.21 -22.76
CA GLY A 375 1.14 -34.28 -21.77
C GLY A 375 1.78 -34.38 -20.38
N PHE A 376 2.08 -35.60 -19.91
CA PHE A 376 2.66 -35.82 -18.59
C PHE A 376 4.14 -35.37 -18.53
N ARG A 377 4.93 -35.65 -19.56
CA ARG A 377 6.34 -35.23 -19.63
C ARG A 377 6.52 -33.70 -19.72
N VAL A 378 5.61 -32.99 -20.39
CA VAL A 378 5.62 -31.52 -20.48
C VAL A 378 5.24 -30.87 -19.13
N GLN A 379 4.34 -31.49 -18.34
CA GLN A 379 4.05 -31.03 -16.99
C GLN A 379 5.26 -31.21 -16.05
N VAL A 380 5.94 -32.36 -16.07
CA VAL A 380 7.11 -32.64 -15.20
C VAL A 380 8.31 -31.75 -15.53
N ALA A 381 8.57 -31.46 -16.81
CA ALA A 381 9.64 -30.54 -17.22
C ALA A 381 9.48 -29.13 -16.65
N GLY A 382 8.24 -28.66 -16.48
CA GLY A 382 7.91 -27.39 -15.83
C GLY A 382 8.32 -27.31 -14.35
N PHE A 383 8.67 -28.45 -13.73
CA PHE A 383 9.08 -28.58 -12.32
C PHE A 383 10.57 -28.88 -12.12
N ILE A 384 11.37 -29.14 -13.17
CA ILE A 384 12.83 -29.34 -13.03
C ILE A 384 13.51 -27.99 -12.86
N MET A 385 14.23 -27.79 -11.74
CA MET A 385 14.98 -26.56 -11.48
C MET A 385 16.34 -26.61 -12.18
N THR A 386 16.73 -25.50 -12.78
CA THR A 386 18.07 -25.31 -13.31
C THR A 386 19.07 -25.17 -12.15
N ARG A 387 20.35 -25.41 -12.44
CA ARG A 387 21.43 -25.28 -11.44
C ARG A 387 21.47 -23.90 -10.78
N VAL A 388 21.21 -22.83 -11.54
CA VAL A 388 21.19 -21.46 -11.01
C VAL A 388 19.94 -21.21 -10.17
N GLU A 389 18.78 -21.76 -10.54
CA GLU A 389 17.55 -21.71 -9.74
C GLU A 389 17.74 -22.44 -8.39
N THR A 390 18.30 -23.65 -8.39
CA THR A 390 18.56 -24.41 -7.15
C THR A 390 19.54 -23.67 -6.23
N ALA A 391 20.65 -23.17 -6.78
CA ALA A 391 21.63 -22.40 -6.01
C ALA A 391 21.02 -21.10 -5.44
N CYS A 392 20.12 -20.44 -6.18
CA CYS A 392 19.43 -19.23 -5.75
C CYS A 392 18.48 -19.53 -4.58
N LEU A 393 17.66 -20.58 -4.70
CA LEU A 393 16.75 -21.01 -3.63
C LEU A 393 17.51 -21.44 -2.37
N GLU A 394 18.58 -22.24 -2.52
CA GLU A 394 19.45 -22.63 -1.41
C GLU A 394 20.01 -21.42 -0.68
N PHE A 395 20.48 -20.43 -1.43
CA PHE A 395 21.01 -19.19 -0.86
C PHE A 395 19.94 -18.43 -0.08
N CYS A 396 18.73 -18.23 -0.63
CA CYS A 396 17.59 -17.62 0.06
C CYS A 396 17.25 -18.35 1.37
N ILE A 397 17.20 -19.69 1.35
CA ILE A 397 16.95 -20.50 2.56
C ILE A 397 18.04 -20.28 3.60
N LYS A 398 19.33 -20.23 3.21
CA LYS A 398 20.42 -19.97 4.17
C LYS A 398 20.40 -18.51 4.69
N LEU A 399 19.88 -17.55 3.94
CA LEU A 399 19.65 -16.18 4.43
C LEU A 399 18.63 -16.16 5.58
N LEU A 400 17.54 -16.92 5.44
CA LEU A 400 16.51 -17.05 6.47
C LEU A 400 16.98 -17.85 7.70
N ASN A 401 17.96 -18.74 7.52
CA ASN A 401 18.49 -19.63 8.56
C ASN A 401 19.59 -19.02 9.44
N GLN A 402 19.73 -17.70 9.50
CA GLN A 402 20.72 -17.06 10.36
C GLN A 402 20.19 -16.91 11.79
N LYS A 403 20.94 -17.33 12.80
CA LYS A 403 20.62 -17.01 14.20
C LYS A 403 21.12 -15.60 14.54
N ILE A 404 20.22 -14.74 14.99
CA ILE A 404 20.54 -13.39 15.44
C ILE A 404 20.87 -13.46 16.94
N GLN A 405 22.13 -13.20 17.30
CA GLN A 405 22.57 -13.29 18.70
C GLN A 405 22.41 -11.98 19.48
N VAL A 406 23.02 -10.88 19.00
CA VAL A 406 23.10 -9.62 19.77
C VAL A 406 22.65 -8.40 18.95
N HIS A 407 22.93 -8.37 17.65
CA HIS A 407 22.58 -7.24 16.78
C HIS A 407 21.86 -7.76 15.54
N GLU A 408 20.62 -7.31 15.34
CA GLU A 408 19.74 -7.69 14.22
C GLU A 408 20.41 -7.40 12.87
N TYR A 409 21.13 -6.27 12.77
CA TYR A 409 21.84 -5.82 11.57
C TYR A 409 23.07 -6.62 11.16
N LYS A 410 23.51 -7.59 11.98
CA LYS A 410 24.52 -8.57 11.52
C LYS A 410 23.95 -9.50 10.43
N SER A 411 22.63 -9.64 10.36
CA SER A 411 21.99 -10.43 9.30
C SER A 411 22.03 -9.70 7.96
N ALA A 412 22.52 -10.38 6.93
CA ALA A 412 22.50 -9.87 5.56
C ALA A 412 21.08 -9.52 5.10
N LEU A 413 20.09 -10.34 5.48
CA LEU A 413 18.68 -10.11 5.15
C LEU A 413 18.13 -8.86 5.86
N VAL A 414 18.34 -8.73 7.17
CA VAL A 414 17.88 -7.57 7.95
C VAL A 414 18.56 -6.27 7.47
N CYS A 415 19.86 -6.35 7.16
CA CYS A 415 20.60 -5.24 6.56
C CYS A 415 19.99 -4.83 5.21
N SER A 416 19.76 -5.78 4.31
CA SER A 416 19.15 -5.51 3.01
C SER A 416 17.77 -4.85 3.16
N MET A 417 16.97 -5.34 4.12
CA MET A 417 15.66 -4.77 4.42
C MET A 417 15.75 -3.32 4.92
N ALA A 418 16.76 -2.97 5.73
CA ALA A 418 16.98 -1.58 6.13
C ALA A 418 17.37 -0.67 4.97
N VAL A 419 18.15 -1.17 4.01
CA VAL A 419 18.47 -0.43 2.77
C VAL A 419 17.21 -0.17 1.95
N LEU A 420 16.33 -1.16 1.83
CA LEU A 420 15.01 -1.00 1.20
C LEU A 420 14.10 -0.01 1.93
N GLY A 421 14.41 0.32 3.19
CA GLY A 421 13.73 1.34 3.97
C GLY A 421 14.01 2.77 3.50
N ARG A 422 15.00 2.98 2.61
CA ARG A 422 15.32 4.29 2.06
C ARG A 422 14.47 4.59 0.82
N GLY A 423 13.65 5.64 0.90
CA GLY A 423 12.96 6.21 -0.26
C GLY A 423 13.82 7.26 -0.98
N ILE A 424 13.31 7.77 -2.10
CA ILE A 424 14.03 8.74 -2.97
C ILE A 424 14.39 10.01 -2.18
N LYS A 425 13.42 10.59 -1.46
CA LYS A 425 13.61 11.83 -0.70
C LYS A 425 13.86 11.57 0.79
N THR A 426 13.04 10.72 1.39
CA THR A 426 13.04 10.44 2.84
C THR A 426 13.03 8.93 3.12
N TRP A 427 13.14 8.55 4.39
CA TRP A 427 12.86 7.18 4.82
C TRP A 427 11.42 6.79 4.47
N LEU A 428 11.22 5.54 4.08
CA LEU A 428 9.89 4.99 3.89
C LEU A 428 9.13 5.01 5.22
N ASP A 429 7.86 5.38 5.10
CA ASP A 429 6.95 5.55 6.20
C ASP A 429 6.28 4.21 6.59
N PRO A 430 5.59 4.18 7.74
CA PRO A 430 4.83 3.03 8.19
C PRO A 430 3.72 2.57 7.24
N ASP A 431 3.37 3.38 6.23
CA ASP A 431 2.32 3.07 5.25
C ASP A 431 2.93 2.33 4.04
N SER A 432 4.14 2.72 3.62
CA SER A 432 4.79 2.18 2.42
C SER A 432 5.67 0.97 2.71
N TYR A 433 6.24 0.85 3.91
CA TYR A 433 7.23 -0.18 4.22
C TYR A 433 6.66 -1.55 4.63
N PRO A 434 5.64 -1.69 5.49
CA PRO A 434 5.05 -2.99 5.83
C PRO A 434 4.55 -3.82 4.63
N PRO A 435 4.03 -3.21 3.54
CA PRO A 435 3.77 -3.93 2.29
C PRO A 435 5.02 -4.59 1.70
N ILE A 436 6.19 -3.95 1.75
CA ILE A 436 7.47 -4.52 1.27
C ILE A 436 7.83 -5.76 2.11
N ILE A 437 7.73 -5.67 3.44
CA ILE A 437 7.96 -6.82 4.32
C ILE A 437 7.00 -7.97 3.99
N SER A 438 5.72 -7.65 3.79
CA SER A 438 4.69 -8.65 3.49
C SER A 438 4.97 -9.39 2.17
N ARG A 439 5.50 -8.70 1.16
CA ARG A 439 5.92 -9.30 -0.11
C ARG A 439 7.08 -10.27 0.07
N VAL A 440 8.11 -9.87 0.84
CA VAL A 440 9.27 -10.73 1.14
C VAL A 440 8.82 -12.02 1.85
N LEU A 441 7.95 -11.91 2.85
CA LEU A 441 7.44 -13.07 3.58
C LEU A 441 6.56 -13.97 2.71
N LYS A 442 5.71 -13.40 1.84
CA LYS A 442 4.78 -14.18 1.00
C LYS A 442 5.48 -14.90 -0.16
N ALA A 443 6.52 -14.31 -0.75
CA ALA A 443 7.28 -14.93 -1.84
C ALA A 443 7.98 -16.24 -1.40
N GLU A 444 8.49 -16.27 -0.16
CA GLU A 444 9.13 -17.46 0.41
C GLU A 444 8.13 -18.57 0.70
N GLN A 445 6.96 -18.24 1.25
CA GLN A 445 5.90 -19.21 1.56
C GLN A 445 5.38 -19.97 0.34
N GLY A 446 5.46 -19.37 -0.86
CA GLY A 446 5.12 -20.06 -2.11
C GLY A 446 6.27 -20.93 -2.65
N SER A 447 7.53 -20.54 -2.43
CA SER A 447 8.69 -21.18 -3.11
C SER A 447 8.99 -22.57 -2.56
N TRP A 448 8.52 -22.89 -1.36
CA TRP A 448 8.79 -24.15 -0.68
C TRP A 448 7.79 -25.24 -1.02
N ALA A 449 6.82 -24.96 -1.90
CA ALA A 449 5.62 -25.77 -2.02
C ALA A 449 5.65 -26.83 -3.16
N GLY A 450 6.79 -27.11 -3.80
CA GLY A 450 6.85 -27.90 -5.05
C GLY A 450 7.26 -29.37 -4.91
N ASP A 451 6.63 -30.26 -5.68
CA ASP A 451 6.87 -31.73 -5.70
C ASP A 451 8.29 -32.15 -6.14
N THR A 452 9.04 -31.29 -6.83
CA THR A 452 10.45 -31.56 -7.23
C THR A 452 11.47 -31.01 -6.25
N ALA A 453 11.04 -30.24 -5.24
CA ALA A 453 11.93 -29.83 -4.15
C ALA A 453 12.21 -30.99 -3.17
N ASP A 454 11.60 -32.16 -3.38
CA ASP A 454 11.66 -33.32 -2.49
C ASP A 454 13.06 -33.99 -2.45
N ASP A 455 13.74 -34.08 -3.61
CA ASP A 455 15.10 -34.63 -3.67
C ASP A 455 16.17 -33.61 -3.19
N ASP A 456 16.00 -32.32 -3.49
CA ASP A 456 16.96 -31.26 -3.11
C ASP A 456 16.78 -30.77 -1.66
N LEU A 457 15.56 -30.49 -1.18
CA LEU A 457 15.31 -30.05 0.21
C LEU A 457 15.60 -31.17 1.22
N GLY A 458 15.33 -32.43 0.87
CA GLY A 458 15.66 -33.58 1.70
C GLY A 458 17.16 -33.69 1.97
N LEU A 459 18.01 -33.36 0.98
CA LEU A 459 19.46 -33.28 1.12
C LEU A 459 19.91 -32.01 1.87
N ILE A 460 19.30 -30.85 1.59
CA ILE A 460 19.63 -29.57 2.26
C ILE A 460 19.27 -29.56 3.76
N ILE A 461 18.25 -30.34 4.17
CA ILE A 461 17.78 -30.46 5.55
C ILE A 461 18.55 -31.54 6.33
N LYS A 462 19.02 -32.61 5.68
CA LYS A 462 19.74 -33.74 6.32
C LYS A 462 21.23 -33.50 6.60
N ASP A 463 21.85 -32.47 6.03
CA ASP A 463 23.29 -32.16 6.19
C ASP A 463 23.70 -31.60 7.58
N GLU A 464 22.92 -31.85 8.64
CA GLU A 464 23.21 -31.41 10.02
C GLU A 464 23.24 -32.58 11.03
N GLY A 465 23.78 -33.73 10.62
CA GLY A 465 23.84 -34.95 11.41
C GLY A 465 25.24 -35.50 11.70
N PHE A 466 26.26 -34.67 11.98
CA PHE A 466 27.47 -35.12 12.67
C PHE A 466 28.09 -33.95 13.45
N ALA A 467 27.80 -33.89 14.75
CA ALA A 467 28.53 -33.07 15.71
C ALA A 467 29.71 -33.89 16.28
N GLU A 468 30.88 -33.28 16.35
CA GLU A 468 32.10 -33.84 16.93
C GLU A 468 32.04 -33.99 18.47
N GLY A 469 32.44 -35.17 18.96
CA GLY A 469 33.11 -35.48 20.26
C GLY A 469 32.25 -35.43 21.54
N ALA A 470 32.30 -36.35 22.53
CA ALA A 470 33.02 -37.60 22.87
C ALA A 470 32.38 -38.11 24.22
N PRO A 471 32.97 -39.05 25.01
CA PRO A 471 33.25 -40.48 24.81
C PRO A 471 32.56 -41.41 25.86
N GLY A 472 32.55 -42.73 25.61
CA GLY A 472 32.68 -43.75 26.66
C GLY A 472 31.47 -44.66 26.99
N GLY A 473 31.42 -45.83 26.31
CA GLY A 473 30.92 -47.19 26.65
C GLY A 473 29.77 -47.47 27.67
N PRO A 474 29.44 -48.75 27.97
CA PRO A 474 29.78 -50.02 27.30
C PRO A 474 28.55 -50.87 26.89
N ILE A 475 28.71 -51.68 25.84
CA ILE A 475 27.94 -52.92 25.52
C ILE A 475 28.66 -54.05 26.31
N PRO A 476 28.08 -55.12 26.91
CA PRO A 476 27.28 -56.15 26.20
C PRO A 476 26.35 -57.07 27.04
N SER A 477 25.59 -57.95 26.37
CA SER A 477 25.62 -59.41 26.66
C SER A 477 24.70 -60.20 25.73
N SER A 478 25.26 -61.30 25.19
CA SER A 478 24.88 -62.00 23.96
C SER A 478 24.04 -63.30 24.20
N PRO A 479 24.02 -64.33 23.31
CA PRO A 479 22.83 -65.00 22.75
C PRO A 479 22.72 -66.49 23.21
N PRO A 480 21.90 -67.39 22.59
CA PRO A 480 22.44 -68.35 21.58
C PRO A 480 21.38 -68.84 20.54
N SER A 481 21.68 -69.01 19.24
CA SER A 481 22.34 -70.14 18.52
C SER A 481 21.37 -71.09 17.78
N SER A 482 21.70 -71.36 16.50
CA SER A 482 21.51 -72.61 15.70
C SER A 482 21.06 -72.28 14.26
N MET A 483 21.94 -72.11 13.27
CA MET A 483 22.72 -73.10 12.47
C MET A 483 21.94 -73.75 11.30
N HIS A 484 22.24 -73.27 10.08
CA HIS A 484 22.47 -73.99 8.79
C HIS A 484 22.19 -73.01 7.63
N SER A 485 22.92 -72.90 6.52
CA SER A 485 24.31 -73.14 6.12
C SER A 485 24.43 -72.47 4.72
N GLN A 486 25.54 -71.77 4.45
CA GLN A 486 26.07 -71.36 3.14
C GLN A 486 25.34 -70.28 2.31
N ASP A 487 25.90 -69.06 2.33
CA ASP A 487 26.11 -68.23 1.14
C ASP A 487 27.29 -67.27 1.39
N ALA A 488 28.22 -67.19 0.43
CA ALA A 488 29.41 -66.33 0.50
C ALA A 488 29.39 -65.27 -0.64
N ALA A 489 29.17 -64.01 -0.22
CA ALA A 489 29.51 -62.71 -0.84
C ALA A 489 28.77 -62.26 -2.15
N PRO A 490 28.72 -60.95 -2.51
CA PRO A 490 29.30 -59.74 -1.89
C PRO A 490 28.32 -58.54 -1.74
N ILE A 491 28.86 -57.47 -1.14
CA ILE A 491 28.41 -56.06 -1.14
C ILE A 491 27.38 -55.69 -2.23
N SER A 492 26.15 -55.34 -1.83
CA SER A 492 25.33 -54.27 -2.43
C SER A 492 23.90 -54.31 -1.87
N ARG A 493 23.54 -53.32 -1.06
CA ARG A 493 22.20 -52.70 -0.93
C ARG A 493 22.21 -51.77 0.28
N ILE A 494 22.81 -50.60 0.11
CA ILE A 494 22.35 -49.45 0.88
C ILE A 494 20.99 -49.11 0.29
N SER A 495 19.94 -49.46 1.04
CA SER A 495 18.55 -49.18 0.73
C SER A 495 18.37 -47.68 0.45
N ARG A 496 17.64 -47.32 -0.63
CA ARG A 496 17.24 -45.95 -0.93
C ARG A 496 16.42 -45.40 0.25
N HIS A 497 16.99 -44.49 1.05
CA HIS A 497 16.35 -43.94 2.25
C HIS A 497 15.32 -42.86 1.89
N GLY A 498 14.05 -43.25 1.91
CA GLY A 498 12.81 -42.47 2.18
C GLY A 498 12.77 -40.98 1.82
N ARG A 499 11.99 -40.65 0.77
CA ARG A 499 11.44 -39.31 0.50
C ARG A 499 10.52 -38.87 1.64
N MET A 500 10.66 -37.62 2.07
CA MET A 500 9.81 -37.03 3.11
C MET A 500 8.49 -36.60 2.44
N PRO A 501 7.30 -36.88 2.98
CA PRO A 501 6.06 -36.38 2.38
C PRO A 501 6.10 -34.85 2.26
N PHE A 502 5.66 -34.31 1.12
CA PHE A 502 5.70 -32.89 0.79
C PHE A 502 5.11 -31.98 1.90
N GLN A 503 3.97 -32.37 2.49
CA GLN A 503 3.37 -31.69 3.65
C GLN A 503 4.33 -31.61 4.85
N THR A 504 5.04 -32.69 5.16
CA THR A 504 6.02 -32.74 6.25
C THR A 504 7.20 -31.80 5.97
N GLY A 505 7.61 -31.66 4.70
CA GLY A 505 8.60 -30.67 4.28
C GLY A 505 8.14 -29.24 4.56
N VAL A 506 6.90 -28.89 4.21
CA VAL A 506 6.30 -27.59 4.49
C VAL A 506 6.22 -27.32 5.99
N ASP A 507 5.78 -28.30 6.79
CA ASP A 507 5.67 -28.16 8.24
C ASP A 507 7.04 -27.91 8.90
N VAL A 508 8.09 -28.62 8.45
CA VAL A 508 9.46 -28.41 8.91
C VAL A 508 9.94 -27.00 8.54
N MET A 509 9.70 -26.54 7.32
CA MET A 509 10.09 -25.20 6.86
C MET A 509 9.37 -24.10 7.65
N VAL A 510 8.07 -24.23 7.84
CA VAL A 510 7.25 -23.28 8.62
C VAL A 510 7.70 -23.25 10.07
N GLY A 511 7.86 -24.41 10.71
CA GLY A 511 8.34 -24.51 12.09
C GLY A 511 9.76 -23.96 12.28
N LYS A 512 10.61 -24.07 11.25
CA LYS A 512 11.99 -23.60 11.28
C LYS A 512 12.12 -22.11 10.99
N PHE A 513 11.33 -21.54 10.07
CA PHE A 513 11.53 -20.19 9.55
C PHE A 513 10.43 -19.19 9.89
N MET A 514 9.17 -19.62 9.94
CA MET A 514 8.01 -18.72 10.05
C MET A 514 7.48 -18.60 11.48
N VAL A 515 7.68 -19.62 12.31
CA VAL A 515 7.24 -19.64 13.71
C VAL A 515 8.18 -18.79 14.60
N ARG A 516 7.58 -17.91 15.42
CA ARG A 516 8.28 -17.04 16.38
C ARG A 516 9.05 -17.83 17.46
N GLY A 517 10.05 -17.19 18.08
CA GLY A 517 10.81 -17.75 19.21
C GLY A 517 12.15 -18.40 18.85
N GLN A 518 12.59 -18.33 17.60
CA GLN A 518 13.89 -18.87 17.16
C GLN A 518 14.98 -17.80 16.96
N HIS A 519 14.69 -16.52 17.20
CA HIS A 519 15.59 -15.38 17.03
C HIS A 519 16.24 -15.34 15.64
N ARG A 520 15.39 -15.40 14.61
CA ARG A 520 15.80 -15.42 13.19
C ARG A 520 15.39 -14.11 12.49
N PRO A 521 15.96 -13.81 11.31
CA PRO A 521 15.59 -12.63 10.53
C PRO A 521 14.09 -12.46 10.29
N VAL A 522 13.38 -13.56 10.02
CA VAL A 522 11.91 -13.53 9.81
C VAL A 522 11.16 -12.98 11.02
N GLU A 523 11.61 -13.27 12.24
CA GLU A 523 11.01 -12.76 13.47
C GLU A 523 11.17 -11.25 13.58
N VAL A 524 12.36 -10.72 13.26
CA VAL A 524 12.61 -9.27 13.19
C VAL A 524 11.71 -8.61 12.15
N LEU A 525 11.56 -9.23 10.97
CA LEU A 525 10.67 -8.71 9.92
C LEU A 525 9.20 -8.73 10.33
N LEU A 526 8.74 -9.80 10.98
CA LEU A 526 7.37 -9.88 11.52
C LEU A 526 7.14 -8.82 12.60
N ASP A 527 8.11 -8.56 13.47
CA ASP A 527 8.03 -7.51 14.48
C ASP A 527 8.01 -6.11 13.88
N TRP A 528 8.85 -5.84 12.88
CA TRP A 528 8.83 -4.59 12.13
C TRP A 528 7.48 -4.39 11.44
N ARG A 529 6.90 -5.43 10.82
CA ARG A 529 5.57 -5.36 10.20
C ARG A 529 4.49 -5.02 11.22
N THR A 530 4.45 -5.74 12.34
CA THR A 530 3.46 -5.50 13.41
C THR A 530 3.61 -4.10 14.00
N TYR A 531 4.83 -3.64 14.24
CA TYR A 531 5.08 -2.31 14.77
C TYR A 531 4.72 -1.22 13.74
N GLY A 532 5.06 -1.39 12.46
CA GLY A 532 4.73 -0.45 11.40
C GLY A 532 3.22 -0.29 11.24
N LEU A 533 2.46 -1.38 11.26
CA LEU A 533 1.00 -1.34 11.29
C LEU A 533 0.48 -0.63 12.54
N LYS A 534 1.07 -0.86 13.72
CA LYS A 534 0.70 -0.13 14.94
C LYS A 534 0.95 1.38 14.80
N VAL A 535 2.07 1.79 14.21
CA VAL A 535 2.34 3.22 13.98
C VAL A 535 1.36 3.79 12.96
N HIS A 536 1.07 3.08 11.87
CA HIS A 536 0.07 3.49 10.87
C HIS A 536 -1.32 3.74 11.49
N TYR A 537 -1.82 2.80 12.30
CA TYR A 537 -3.13 2.96 12.92
C TYR A 537 -3.18 4.05 14.00
N ASN A 538 -2.05 4.39 14.63
CA ASN A 538 -2.00 5.30 15.78
C ASN A 538 -1.35 6.67 15.49
N THR A 539 -0.76 6.90 14.31
CA THR A 539 -0.03 8.13 13.97
C THR A 539 -0.67 8.81 12.78
N THR A 540 -0.66 10.14 12.76
CA THR A 540 -1.19 10.97 11.68
C THR A 540 -0.33 10.88 10.43
N ALA A 541 -0.79 10.14 9.41
CA ALA A 541 -0.17 10.13 8.08
C ALA A 541 -0.64 11.34 7.21
N PRO A 542 0.23 11.93 6.38
CA PRO A 542 -0.15 12.92 5.37
C PRO A 542 -1.21 12.33 4.43
N GLY A 543 -2.32 13.03 4.24
CA GLY A 543 -3.51 12.52 3.51
C GLY A 543 -4.75 12.34 4.40
N HIS A 544 -4.58 12.36 5.72
CA HIS A 544 -5.71 12.54 6.65
C HIS A 544 -6.10 14.00 6.83
N VAL A 545 -5.24 14.94 6.42
CA VAL A 545 -5.47 16.38 6.50
C VAL A 545 -5.87 16.88 5.12
N THR A 546 -7.16 17.21 4.94
CA THR A 546 -7.70 17.71 3.68
C THR A 546 -8.21 19.13 3.87
N TRP A 547 -7.79 20.04 2.99
CA TRP A 547 -8.29 21.40 2.97
C TRP A 547 -9.61 21.48 2.20
N MET A 548 -10.61 22.12 2.80
CA MET A 548 -11.85 22.50 2.11
C MET A 548 -11.94 24.02 2.03
N GLY A 549 -11.54 24.57 0.88
CA GLY A 549 -11.38 26.02 0.71
C GLY A 549 -10.22 26.58 1.54
N THR A 550 -10.26 27.88 1.83
CA THR A 550 -9.20 28.60 2.56
C THR A 550 -9.26 28.45 4.08
N GLU A 551 -10.42 28.07 4.64
CA GLU A 551 -10.70 28.24 6.08
C GLU A 551 -11.04 26.95 6.85
N ARG A 552 -11.15 25.79 6.18
CA ARG A 552 -11.52 24.52 6.85
C ARG A 552 -10.51 23.41 6.60
N LEU A 553 -10.14 22.74 7.70
CA LEU A 553 -9.23 21.62 7.76
C LEU A 553 -10.00 20.38 8.25
N LEU A 554 -10.02 19.33 7.43
CA LEU A 554 -10.61 18.04 7.78
C LEU A 554 -9.51 17.09 8.25
N TYR A 555 -9.75 16.42 9.39
CA TYR A 555 -8.87 15.40 9.93
C TYR A 555 -9.65 14.17 10.41
N LYS A 556 -9.56 13.04 9.70
CA LYS A 556 -10.35 11.82 10.01
C LYS A 556 -11.85 12.16 10.15
N ASN A 557 -12.42 12.07 11.36
CA ASN A 557 -13.82 12.41 11.66
C ASN A 557 -13.96 13.79 12.31
N LEU A 558 -12.88 14.54 12.43
CA LEU A 558 -12.83 15.87 13.06
C LEU A 558 -12.81 16.93 11.96
N ASP A 559 -13.65 17.95 12.10
CA ASP A 559 -13.68 19.12 11.24
C ASP A 559 -13.34 20.38 12.05
N PHE A 560 -12.35 21.14 11.59
CA PHE A 560 -11.93 22.36 12.27
C PHE A 560 -11.89 23.53 11.28
N THR A 561 -12.32 24.71 11.74
CA THR A 561 -11.99 25.97 11.06
C THR A 561 -10.58 26.43 11.46
N MET A 562 -9.93 27.25 10.63
CA MET A 562 -8.63 27.84 10.99
C MET A 562 -8.69 28.66 12.29
N GLY A 563 -9.83 29.28 12.59
CA GLY A 563 -10.07 29.93 13.88
C GLY A 563 -10.09 28.96 15.07
N GLN A 564 -10.74 27.80 14.92
CA GLN A 564 -10.76 26.75 15.95
C GLN A 564 -9.40 26.10 16.13
N PHE A 565 -8.68 25.84 15.03
CA PHE A 565 -7.34 25.29 15.07
C PHE A 565 -6.35 26.25 15.75
N ARG A 566 -6.37 27.55 15.38
CA ARG A 566 -5.58 28.58 16.06
C ARG A 566 -5.94 28.68 17.54
N GLY A 567 -7.23 28.67 17.90
CA GLY A 567 -7.67 28.65 19.29
C GLY A 567 -7.15 27.43 20.07
N MET A 568 -7.08 26.26 19.45
CA MET A 568 -6.54 25.04 20.05
C MET A 568 -5.02 25.10 20.25
N VAL A 569 -4.29 25.64 19.27
CA VAL A 569 -2.83 25.83 19.35
C VAL A 569 -2.45 26.91 20.37
N HIS A 570 -3.22 28.00 20.46
CA HIS A 570 -3.02 29.04 21.48
C HIS A 570 -3.47 28.62 22.89
N GLY A 571 -4.31 27.58 23.00
CA GLY A 571 -4.73 27.00 24.29
C GLY A 571 -3.77 25.94 24.84
N LEU A 572 -2.76 25.51 24.07
CA LEU A 572 -1.71 24.62 24.55
C LEU A 572 -0.65 25.44 25.31
N PRO A 573 -0.44 25.22 26.62
CA PRO A 573 0.65 25.88 27.32
C PRO A 573 1.97 25.43 26.67
N VAL A 574 2.72 26.39 26.14
CA VAL A 574 4.07 26.18 25.66
C VAL A 574 4.90 25.70 26.85
N ALA A 575 5.18 24.40 26.91
CA ALA A 575 6.13 23.82 27.83
C ALA A 575 7.54 24.27 27.39
N GLY A 576 7.94 25.46 27.84
CA GLY A 576 9.22 26.04 27.47
C GLY A 576 9.36 27.48 27.94
N ASP A 577 9.33 27.71 29.25
CA ASP A 577 10.05 28.86 29.81
C ASP A 577 10.57 28.51 31.22
N PRO A 578 11.90 28.36 31.42
CA PRO A 578 12.48 28.20 32.73
C PRO A 578 12.78 29.57 33.36
N MET A 579 12.37 29.74 34.62
CA MET A 579 12.82 30.77 35.56
C MET A 579 12.36 32.23 35.34
N GLY A 580 11.24 32.55 36.01
CA GLY A 580 11.31 33.36 37.24
C GLY A 580 11.31 34.89 37.13
N ARG A 581 10.23 35.50 37.65
CA ARG A 581 10.34 36.42 38.80
C ARG A 581 8.97 36.73 39.40
N VAL A 582 8.84 36.31 40.65
CA VAL A 582 8.01 36.96 41.67
C VAL A 582 8.48 38.41 41.80
N ILE A 583 7.55 39.37 41.92
CA ILE A 583 7.45 40.34 43.02
C ILE A 583 6.27 41.30 42.75
N ARG A 584 5.32 41.24 43.70
CA ARG A 584 4.25 42.17 44.10
C ARG A 584 3.11 42.49 43.14
#